data_AF-A0A963G1P0-F1
#
_entry.id   AF-A0A963G1P0-F1
#
_cell.length_a   1.000
_cell.length_b   1.000
_cell.length_c   1.000
_cell.angle_alpha   90.00
_cell.angle_beta   90.00
_cell.angle_gamma   90.00
#
_symmetry.space_group_name_H-M   'P 1'
#
loop_
_entity.id
_entity.type
_entity.pdbx_description
1 polymer ?
#
loop_
_entity_poly.entity_id
_entity_poly.type
_entity_poly.pdbx_seq_one_letter_code
_entity_poly.pdbx_strand_id
1 'polypeptide(L)'
;MTITWILVANASLAKLYANLGPNKGLKLVKELDHPESRQKNADLVTDRSGTGHGDGSYEPPTAPKEHAARSFAQEIAREFYAGRNRQAFARAILVA
;
A
#
# COMPACT_ATOMS: atom_id res chain seq x y z
N MET A 1 -28.95 6.39 -0.70
CA MET A 1 -27.85 6.39 0.29
C MET A 1 -26.53 6.24 -0.43
N THR A 2 -25.52 7.05 -0.11
CA THR A 2 -24.22 7.03 -0.81
C THR A 2 -23.16 6.33 0.03
N ILE A 3 -22.73 5.14 -0.40
CA ILE A 3 -21.61 4.41 0.22
C ILE A 3 -20.31 5.13 -0.16
N THR A 4 -19.45 5.37 0.84
CA THR A 4 -18.13 5.97 0.64
C THR A 4 -17.06 4.95 1.02
N TRP A 5 -16.17 4.65 0.09
CA TRP A 5 -14.99 3.84 0.39
C TRP A 5 -13.84 4.72 0.84
N ILE A 6 -13.16 4.31 1.90
CA ILE A 6 -12.03 4.99 2.50
C ILE A 6 -10.87 4.01 2.50
N LEU A 7 -9.87 4.29 1.68
CA LEU A 7 -8.64 3.53 1.63
C LEU A 7 -7.59 4.22 2.48
N VAL A 8 -7.03 3.49 3.43
CA VAL A 8 -5.87 3.91 4.21
C VAL A 8 -4.73 2.96 3.86
N ALA A 9 -3.70 3.45 3.17
CA ALA A 9 -2.60 2.63 2.68
C ALA A 9 -1.25 3.19 3.13
N ASN A 10 -0.28 2.30 3.34
CA ASN A 10 1.14 2.63 3.48
C ASN A 10 1.97 1.69 2.59
N ALA A 11 3.30 1.72 2.70
CA ALA A 11 4.20 0.90 1.87
C ALA A 11 4.06 -0.63 2.03
N SER A 12 3.29 -1.10 3.02
CA SER A 12 3.21 -2.52 3.44
C SER A 12 1.82 -3.01 3.79
N LEU A 13 0.86 -2.11 4.04
CA LEU A 13 -0.47 -2.43 4.53
C LEU A 13 -1.47 -1.45 3.93
N ALA A 14 -2.61 -1.96 3.49
CA ALA A 14 -3.74 -1.16 3.06
C ALA A 14 -5.05 -1.69 3.65
N LYS A 15 -5.82 -0.80 4.24
CA LYS A 15 -7.13 -1.09 4.82
C LYS A 15 -8.20 -0.32 4.06
N LEU A 16 -9.18 -1.05 3.57
CA LEU A 16 -10.33 -0.51 2.87
C LEU A 16 -11.54 -0.55 3.80
N TYR A 17 -12.08 0.63 4.09
CA TYR A 17 -13.28 0.80 4.89
C TYR A 17 -14.45 1.27 4.03
N ALA A 18 -15.67 0.84 4.38
CA ALA A 18 -16.91 1.38 3.84
C ALA A 18 -17.64 2.18 4.92
N ASN A 19 -17.97 3.42 4.58
CA ASN A 19 -18.92 4.24 5.30
C ASN A 19 -20.28 4.13 4.61
N LEU A 20 -21.27 3.57 5.32
CA LEU A 20 -22.63 3.35 4.81
C LEU A 20 -23.56 4.57 5.02
N GLY A 21 -23.05 5.64 5.62
CA GLY A 21 -23.78 6.86 5.92
C GLY A 21 -23.36 7.50 7.25
N PRO A 22 -23.74 8.76 7.49
CA PRO A 22 -23.46 9.42 8.76
C PRO A 22 -24.00 8.60 9.94
N ASN A 23 -23.25 8.58 11.05
CA ASN A 23 -23.56 7.84 12.28
C ASN A 23 -23.65 6.30 12.14
N LYS A 24 -23.29 5.71 10.99
CA LYS A 24 -23.23 4.24 10.80
C LYS A 24 -21.85 3.64 11.12
N GLY A 25 -20.83 4.49 11.32
CA GLY A 25 -19.45 4.08 11.54
C GLY A 25 -18.74 3.59 10.27
N LEU A 26 -17.53 3.08 10.45
CA LEU A 26 -16.70 2.50 9.40
C LEU A 26 -16.71 0.98 9.50
N LYS A 27 -16.98 0.29 8.38
CA LYS A 27 -16.86 -1.16 8.29
C LYS A 27 -15.60 -1.52 7.51
N LEU A 28 -14.73 -2.35 8.06
CA LEU A 28 -13.61 -2.91 7.30
C LEU A 28 -14.17 -3.83 6.22
N VAL A 29 -13.87 -3.51 4.97
CA VAL A 29 -14.26 -4.29 3.79
C VAL A 29 -13.16 -5.28 3.44
N LYS A 30 -11.92 -4.80 3.43
CA LYS A 30 -10.76 -5.59 3.04
C LYS A 30 -9.50 -5.06 3.71
N GLU A 31 -8.62 -5.97 4.05
CA GLU A 31 -7.25 -5.67 4.45
C GLU A 31 -6.32 -6.36 3.46
N LEU A 32 -5.38 -5.60 2.93
CA LEU A 32 -4.35 -6.03 1.98
C LEU A 32 -3.02 -5.84 2.69
N ASP A 33 -2.31 -6.93 2.90
CA ASP A 33 -0.99 -6.93 3.52
C ASP A 33 0.04 -7.38 2.48
N HIS A 34 1.16 -6.67 2.44
CA HIS A 34 2.24 -6.94 1.50
C HIS A 34 3.50 -7.34 2.29
N PRO A 35 3.61 -8.62 2.69
CA PRO A 35 4.72 -9.11 3.51
C PRO A 35 6.07 -8.98 2.79
N GLU A 36 6.09 -8.99 1.45
CA GLU A 36 7.31 -8.80 0.67
C GLU A 36 7.95 -7.42 0.90
N SER A 37 7.13 -6.38 1.11
CA SER A 37 7.61 -5.07 1.56
C SER A 37 8.19 -5.16 2.98
N ARG A 38 7.58 -5.93 3.89
CA ARG A 38 8.09 -6.05 5.28
C ARG A 38 9.45 -6.78 5.34
N GLN A 39 9.59 -7.89 4.62
CA GLN A 39 10.79 -8.71 4.65
C GLN A 39 12.01 -7.99 4.07
N LYS A 40 11.83 -7.25 2.96
CA LYS A 40 12.92 -6.46 2.36
C LYS A 40 13.31 -5.23 3.19
N ASN A 41 12.39 -4.63 3.96
CA ASN A 41 12.77 -3.56 4.90
C ASN A 41 13.63 -4.10 6.06
N ALA A 42 13.38 -5.33 6.54
CA ALA A 42 14.20 -5.94 7.58
C ALA A 42 15.61 -6.29 7.06
N ASP A 43 15.69 -6.87 5.85
CA ASP A 43 16.95 -7.25 5.19
C ASP A 43 17.86 -6.03 4.90
N LEU A 44 17.26 -4.91 4.47
CA LEU A 44 17.96 -3.62 4.27
C LEU A 44 18.49 -2.98 5.57
N VAL A 45 17.86 -3.26 6.73
CA VAL A 45 18.35 -2.75 8.02
C VAL A 45 19.53 -3.57 8.52
N THR A 46 19.59 -4.87 8.21
CA THR A 46 20.71 -5.74 8.59
C THR A 46 22.01 -5.45 7.84
N ASP A 47 21.97 -4.91 6.62
CA ASP A 47 23.17 -4.69 5.81
C ASP A 47 23.93 -3.37 6.12
N ARG A 48 23.38 -2.50 6.97
CA ARG A 48 23.97 -1.17 7.26
C ARG A 48 24.98 -1.13 8.42
N SER A 49 25.60 -2.25 8.75
CA SER A 49 26.73 -2.32 9.69
C SER A 49 27.98 -2.86 8.99
N GLY A 50 28.59 -2.03 8.14
CA GLY A 50 29.82 -2.38 7.43
C GLY A 50 30.59 -1.14 6.99
N THR A 51 31.46 -0.63 7.85
CA THR A 51 32.46 0.39 7.52
C THR A 51 33.55 -0.26 6.67
N GLY A 52 33.75 0.15 5.41
CA GLY A 52 34.86 -0.35 4.58
C GLY A 52 34.98 0.35 3.23
N HIS A 53 36.12 1.02 3.01
CA HIS A 53 36.46 1.80 1.82
C HIS A 53 36.53 0.96 0.53
N GLY A 54 36.11 1.52 -0.61
CA GLY A 54 36.35 0.94 -1.93
C GLY A 54 35.70 1.73 -3.06
N ASP A 55 36.54 2.34 -3.89
CA ASP A 55 36.22 2.98 -5.17
C ASP A 55 35.52 2.00 -6.13
N GLY A 56 34.40 2.40 -6.70
CA GLY A 56 33.58 1.55 -7.56
C GLY A 56 32.23 2.18 -7.84
N SER A 57 32.02 2.60 -9.08
CA SER A 57 30.74 3.03 -9.66
C SER A 57 29.62 2.03 -9.34
N TYR A 58 28.83 2.30 -8.30
CA TYR A 58 27.66 1.51 -7.93
C TYR A 58 26.39 2.21 -8.40
N GLU A 59 25.59 1.50 -9.18
CA GLU A 59 24.25 1.89 -9.61
C GLU A 59 23.41 2.40 -8.43
N PRO A 60 22.53 3.40 -8.64
CA PRO A 60 21.72 3.93 -7.57
C PRO A 60 20.81 2.83 -6.98
N PRO A 61 20.74 2.67 -5.65
CA PRO A 61 19.98 1.61 -4.98
C PRO A 61 18.46 1.89 -4.95
N THR A 62 17.89 2.41 -6.05
CA THR A 62 16.45 2.71 -6.17
C THR A 62 15.59 1.48 -6.47
N ALA A 63 16.19 0.36 -6.90
CA ALA A 63 15.46 -0.71 -7.59
C ALA A 63 14.51 -1.59 -6.75
N PRO A 64 14.77 -2.01 -5.49
CA PRO A 64 13.91 -3.04 -4.87
C PRO A 64 12.67 -2.49 -4.15
N LYS A 65 12.80 -1.36 -3.45
CA LYS A 65 11.75 -0.81 -2.57
C LYS A 65 10.64 -0.11 -3.34
N GLU A 66 11.02 0.67 -4.35
CA GLU A 66 10.07 1.39 -5.21
C GLU A 66 9.27 0.43 -6.08
N HIS A 67 9.90 -0.64 -6.57
CA HIS A 67 9.20 -1.69 -7.32
C HIS A 67 8.15 -2.43 -6.48
N ALA A 68 8.48 -2.82 -5.25
CA ALA A 68 7.51 -3.48 -4.35
C ALA A 68 6.34 -2.57 -4.01
N ALA A 69 6.61 -1.30 -3.65
CA ALA A 69 5.56 -0.31 -3.39
C ALA A 69 4.67 -0.06 -4.62
N ARG A 70 5.26 -0.02 -5.83
CA ARG A 70 4.53 0.15 -7.09
C ARG A 70 3.64 -1.05 -7.40
N SER A 71 4.14 -2.27 -7.19
CA SER A 71 3.35 -3.50 -7.34
C SER A 71 2.17 -3.52 -6.37
N PHE A 72 2.40 -3.15 -5.10
CA PHE A 72 1.34 -3.07 -4.10
C PHE A 72 0.29 -2.00 -4.45
N ALA A 73 0.73 -0.82 -4.89
CA ALA A 73 -0.17 0.23 -5.36
C ALA A 73 -1.04 -0.22 -6.55
N GLN A 74 -0.46 -1.01 -7.47
CA GLN A 74 -1.24 -1.59 -8.59
C GLN A 74 -2.29 -2.60 -8.10
N GLU A 75 -1.97 -3.42 -7.11
CA GLU A 75 -2.92 -4.36 -6.52
C GLU A 75 -4.11 -3.63 -5.88
N ILE A 76 -3.84 -2.59 -5.09
CA ILE A 76 -4.88 -1.76 -4.48
C ILE A 76 -5.73 -1.06 -5.55
N ALA A 77 -5.11 -0.53 -6.61
CA ALA A 77 -5.82 0.12 -7.69
C ALA A 77 -6.78 -0.84 -8.41
N ARG A 78 -6.36 -2.10 -8.63
CA ARG A 78 -7.23 -3.14 -9.21
C ARG A 78 -8.45 -3.42 -8.34
N GLU A 79 -8.27 -3.49 -7.03
CA GLU A 79 -9.38 -3.68 -6.09
C GLU A 79 -10.37 -2.51 -6.15
N PHE A 80 -9.87 -1.27 -6.17
CA PHE A 80 -10.70 -0.07 -6.29
C PHE A 80 -11.48 -0.03 -7.59
N TYR A 81 -10.82 -0.38 -8.69
CA TYR A 81 -11.44 -0.41 -10.01
C TYR A 81 -12.53 -1.47 -10.10
N ALA A 82 -12.28 -2.67 -9.58
CA ALA A 82 -13.29 -3.72 -9.48
C ALA A 82 -14.49 -3.28 -8.65
N GLY A 83 -14.26 -2.62 -7.51
CA GLY A 83 -15.32 -2.04 -6.68
C GLY A 83 -16.13 -0.97 -7.41
N ARG A 84 -15.48 -0.11 -8.19
CA ARG A 84 -16.14 0.93 -8.97
C ARG A 84 -17.00 0.37 -10.09
N ASN A 85 -16.52 -0.66 -10.80
CA ASN A 85 -17.26 -1.36 -11.85
C ASN A 85 -18.50 -2.06 -11.31
N ARG A 86 -18.44 -2.58 -10.08
CA ARG A 86 -19.59 -3.17 -9.37
C ARG A 86 -20.51 -2.12 -8.73
N GLN A 87 -20.21 -0.83 -8.90
CA GLN A 87 -20.91 0.29 -8.25
C GLN A 87 -21.01 0.13 -6.72
N ALA A 88 -20.00 -0.50 -6.10
CA ALA A 88 -19.99 -0.79 -4.65
C ALA A 88 -19.86 0.47 -3.77
N PHE A 89 -19.44 1.60 -4.36
CA PHE A 89 -19.36 2.90 -3.72
C PHE A 89 -19.65 4.02 -4.70
N ALA A 90 -20.14 5.15 -4.16
CA ALA A 90 -20.39 6.37 -4.91
C ALA A 90 -19.25 7.39 -4.76
N ARG A 91 -18.49 7.31 -3.65
CA ARG A 91 -17.38 8.21 -3.33
C ARG A 91 -16.18 7.43 -2.84
N ALA A 92 -15.00 7.93 -3.13
CA ALA A 92 -13.72 7.37 -2.69
C ALA A 92 -12.93 8.43 -1.93
N ILE A 93 -12.28 8.02 -0.83
CA ILE A 93 -11.32 8.80 -0.08
C ILE A 93 -10.04 7.97 -0.01
N LEU A 94 -8.91 8.61 -0.29
CA LEU A 94 -7.58 7.99 -0.25
C LEU A 94 -6.76 8.66 0.86
N VAL A 95 -6.10 7.86 1.69
CA VAL A 95 -5.20 8.29 2.75
C VAL A 95 -3.92 7.49 2.61
N ALA A 96 -2.78 8.17 2.47
CA ALA A 96 -1.47 7.58 2.21
C ALA A 96 -0.37 8.30 3.01
#